data_AF-A0A7K4ITF5-F1
#
_entry.id   AF-A0A7K4ITF5-F1
#
_cell.length_a   1.000
_cell.length_b   1.000
_cell.length_c   1.000
_cell.angle_alpha   90.00
_cell.angle_beta   90.00
_cell.angle_gamma   90.00
#
_symmetry.space_group_name_H-M   'P 1'
#
loop_
_entity.id
_entity.type
_entity.pdbx_description
1 polymer ?
#
loop_
_entity_poly.entity_id
_entity_poly.type
_entity_poly.pdbx_seq_one_letter_code
_entity_poly.pdbx_strand_id
1 'polypeptide(L)' 'LVQLHSFVPASSTAQKLANWSHLNRKVFSKLNFSIPHEVIQQVVQCQPGTVEQVLLLLRQKIKEKQMEKRSKGVAGPGQ' A
#
# COMPACT_ATOMS: atom_id res chain seq x y z
N LEU A 1 -3.44 0.08 -12.51
CA LEU A 1 -3.46 0.67 -11.15
C LEU A 1 -2.07 0.76 -10.50
N VAL A 2 -1.03 0.11 -11.05
CA VAL A 2 0.38 0.34 -10.69
C VAL A 2 1.17 0.47 -11.99
N GLN A 3 1.95 1.53 -12.16
CA GLN A 3 2.87 1.66 -13.30
C GLN A 3 4.27 1.28 -12.85
N LEU A 4 4.71 0.08 -13.27
CA LEU A 4 5.98 -0.51 -12.83
C LEU A 4 7.21 0.26 -13.33
N HIS A 5 7.10 1.02 -14.42
CA HIS A 5 8.19 1.84 -14.96
C HIS A 5 8.68 2.95 -14.01
N SER A 6 7.97 3.24 -12.92
CA SER A 6 8.36 4.22 -11.92
C SER A 6 9.21 3.62 -10.80
N PHE A 7 9.40 2.29 -10.79
CA PHE A 7 10.21 1.58 -9.81
C PHE A 7 11.52 1.15 -10.47
N VAL A 8 12.51 2.02 -10.42
CA VAL A 8 13.88 1.62 -10.76
C VAL A 8 14.36 0.65 -9.68
N PRO A 9 14.82 -0.57 -10.02
CA PRO A 9 15.47 -1.45 -9.06
C PRO A 9 16.71 -0.72 -8.55
N ALA A 10 16.66 -0.27 -7.29
CA ALA A 10 17.71 0.54 -6.70
C ALA A 10 18.28 -0.15 -5.47
N SER A 11 19.60 -0.32 -5.48
CA SER A 11 20.38 -0.78 -4.32
C SER A 11 20.50 0.30 -3.24
N SER A 12 20.28 1.57 -3.60
CA SER A 12 20.39 2.71 -2.67
C SER A 12 19.18 2.85 -1.74
N THR A 13 19.46 2.93 -0.45
CA THR A 13 18.51 3.21 0.64
C THR A 13 17.66 4.46 0.36
N ALA A 14 18.27 5.54 -0.14
CA ALA A 14 17.56 6.78 -0.45
C ALA A 14 16.49 6.59 -1.54
N GLN A 15 16.81 5.80 -2.57
CA GLN A 15 15.88 5.52 -3.66
C GLN A 15 14.77 4.55 -3.21
N LYS A 16 15.08 3.55 -2.37
CA LYS A 16 14.06 2.69 -1.74
C LYS A 16 13.08 3.52 -0.93
N LEU A 17 13.56 4.49 -0.15
CA LEU A 17 12.72 5.37 0.66
C LEU A 17 11.82 6.27 -0.20
N ALA A 18 12.35 6.83 -1.29
CA ALA A 18 11.56 7.58 -2.26
C ALA A 18 10.47 6.71 -2.91
N ASN A 19 10.82 5.48 -3.31
CA ASN A 19 9.89 4.53 -3.91
C ASN A 19 8.76 4.15 -2.94
N TRP A 20 9.08 3.84 -1.67
CA TRP A 20 8.08 3.55 -0.64
C TRP A 20 7.18 4.74 -0.33
N SER A 21 7.75 5.95 -0.27
CA SER A 21 6.97 7.18 -0.08
C SER A 21 6.01 7.44 -1.24
N HIS A 22 6.44 7.17 -2.47
CA HIS A 22 5.59 7.28 -3.66
C HIS A 22 4.46 6.24 -3.63
N LEU A 23 4.78 4.99 -3.30
CA LEU A 23 3.81 3.90 -3.17
C LEU A 23 2.75 4.22 -2.11
N ASN A 24 3.18 4.73 -0.95
CA ASN A 24 2.30 5.14 0.13
C ASN A 24 1.30 6.21 -0.33
N ARG A 25 1.79 7.25 -1.01
CA ARG A 25 0.95 8.36 -1.48
C ARG A 25 0.02 8.00 -2.64
N LYS A 26 0.42 7.14 -3.58
CA LYS A 26 -0.34 6.90 -4.82
C LYS A 26 -1.20 5.64 -4.78
N VAL A 27 -0.78 4.64 -4.03
CA VAL A 27 -1.41 3.30 -4.02
C VAL A 27 -2.09 3.05 -2.68
N PHE A 28 -1.37 3.18 -1.57
CA PHE A 28 -1.95 2.91 -0.24
C PHE A 28 -3.03 3.90 0.13
N SER A 29 -2.88 5.18 -0.21
CA SER A 29 -3.93 6.20 -0.04
C SER A 29 -5.28 5.81 -0.66
N LYS A 30 -5.26 5.13 -1.83
CA LYS A 30 -6.49 4.64 -2.48
C LYS A 30 -7.16 3.52 -1.69
N LEU A 31 -6.46 2.88 -0.77
CA LEU A 31 -6.97 1.84 0.13
C LEU A 31 -7.33 2.42 1.52
N ASN A 32 -7.32 3.75 1.69
CA ASN A 32 -7.39 4.41 3.00
C ASN A 32 -6.34 3.86 3.97
N PHE A 33 -5.17 3.53 3.44
CA PHE A 33 -4.03 3.01 4.18
C PHE A 33 -2.87 3.98 4.04
N SER A 34 -2.24 4.33 5.16
CA SER A 34 -1.06 5.21 5.17
C SER A 34 -0.05 4.65 6.15
N ILE A 35 1.19 4.54 5.70
CA ILE A 35 2.32 4.08 6.51
C ILE A 35 3.10 5.31 7.01
N PRO A 36 3.40 5.41 8.31
CA PRO A 36 4.28 6.46 8.84
C PRO A 36 5.67 6.42 8.21
N HIS A 37 6.33 7.58 8.13
CA HIS A 37 7.68 7.67 7.55
C HIS A 37 8.69 6.80 8.30
N GLU A 38 8.60 6.73 9.63
CA GLU A 38 9.47 5.91 10.47
C GLU A 38 9.37 4.42 10.10
N VAL A 39 8.15 3.91 9.92
CA VAL A 39 7.91 2.52 9.50
C VAL A 39 8.48 2.28 8.09
N ILE A 40 8.36 3.25 7.18
CA ILE A 40 9.01 3.17 5.86
C ILE A 40 10.54 3.07 6.00
N GLN A 41 11.15 3.86 6.89
CA GLN A 41 12.60 3.79 7.14
C GLN A 41 13.01 2.41 7.68
N GLN A 42 12.24 1.85 8.61
CA GLN A 42 12.48 0.50 9.15
C GLN A 42 12.38 -0.58 8.06
N VAL A 43 11.39 -0.49 7.17
CA VAL A 43 11.26 -1.40 6.02
C VAL A 43 12.45 -1.29 5.08
N VAL A 44 12.91 -0.07 4.80
CA VAL A 44 14.08 0.17 3.92
C VAL A 44 15.37 -0.36 4.55
N GLN A 45 15.47 -0.33 5.88
CA GLN A 45 16.59 -0.87 6.66
C GLN A 45 16.50 -2.40 6.87
N CYS A 46 15.52 -3.07 6.28
CA CYS A 46 15.27 -4.51 6.46
C CYS A 46 15.09 -4.91 7.94
N GLN A 47 14.44 -4.05 8.73
CA GLN A 47 14.15 -4.39 10.13
C GLN A 47 13.22 -5.62 10.19
N PRO A 48 13.63 -6.69 10.90
CA PRO A 48 12.84 -7.92 10.97
C PRO A 48 11.43 -7.66 11.51
N GLY A 49 10.41 -8.23 10.86
CA GLY A 49 9.01 -8.15 11.29
C GLY A 49 8.26 -6.91 10.79
N THR A 50 8.95 -5.80 10.47
CA THR A 50 8.28 -4.56 10.07
C THR A 50 7.55 -4.71 8.72
N VAL A 51 8.20 -5.33 7.73
CA VAL A 51 7.59 -5.52 6.41
C VAL A 51 6.41 -6.49 6.49
N GLU A 52 6.51 -7.52 7.32
CA GLU A 52 5.46 -8.50 7.55
C GLU A 52 4.24 -7.84 8.19
N GLN A 53 4.42 -6.98 9.20
CA GLN A 53 3.33 -6.21 9.80
C GLN A 53 2.63 -5.31 8.77
N VAL A 54 3.40 -4.61 7.93
CA VAL A 54 2.86 -3.79 6.85
C VAL A 54 2.03 -4.64 5.88
N LEU A 55 2.54 -5.81 5.47
CA LEU A 55 1.87 -6.71 4.53
C LEU A 55 0.58 -7.31 5.11
N LEU A 56 0.56 -7.65 6.40
CA LEU A 56 -0.63 -8.14 7.09
C LEU A 56 -1.75 -7.09 7.10
N LEU A 57 -1.43 -5.85 7.49
CA LEU A 57 -2.38 -4.74 7.50
C LEU A 57 -2.88 -4.40 6.09
N LEU A 58 -1.97 -4.40 5.11
CA LEU A 58 -2.32 -4.16 3.71
C LEU A 58 -3.30 -5.22 3.18
N ARG A 59 -3.09 -6.50 3.51
CA ARG A 59 -3.99 -7.59 3.12
C ARG A 59 -5.40 -7.38 3.68
N GLN A 60 -5.51 -6.93 4.92
CA GLN A 60 -6.80 -6.61 5.53
C GLN A 60 -7.50 -5.46 4.78
N LYS A 61 -6.79 -4.36 4.52
CA LYS A 61 -7.33 -3.20 3.79
C LYS A 61 -7.80 -3.54 2.38
N ILE A 62 -7.07 -4.42 1.67
CA ILE A 62 -7.48 -4.91 0.35
C ILE A 62 -8.79 -5.71 0.47
N LYS A 63 -8.91 -6.61 1.45
CA LYS A 63 -10.15 -7.39 1.67
C LYS A 63 -11.34 -6.49 1.98
N GLU A 64 -11.18 -5.53 2.91
CA GLU A 64 -12.20 -4.54 3.27
C GLU A 64 -12.70 -3.79 2.02
N LYS A 65 -11.78 -3.31 1.18
CA LYS A 65 -12.14 -2.60 -0.05
C LYS A 65 -12.84 -3.49 -1.07
N GLN A 66 -12.47 -4.76 -1.18
CA GLN A 66 -13.12 -5.71 -2.09
C GLN A 66 -14.54 -6.06 -1.60
N MET A 67 -14.74 -6.17 -0.29
CA MET A 67 -16.06 -6.36 0.31
C MET A 67 -16.95 -5.13 0.09
N GLU A 68 -16.44 -3.91 0.32
CA GLU A 68 -17.18 -2.67 0.06
C GLU A 68 -17.67 -2.58 -1.39
N LYS A 69 -16.80 -2.92 -2.36
CA LYS A 69 -17.18 -2.97 -3.77
C LYS A 69 -18.28 -3.98 -4.06
N ARG A 70 -18.26 -5.14 -3.38
CA ARG A 70 -19.27 -6.18 -3.56
C ARG A 70 -20.61 -5.77 -2.95
N SER A 71 -20.60 -5.09 -1.79
CA SER A 71 -21.80 -4.53 -1.17
C SER A 71 -22.41 -3.38 -1.97
N LYS A 72 -21.59 -2.53 -2.59
CA LYS A 72 -22.06 -1.44 -3.48
C LYS A 72 -22.59 -1.92 -4.84
N GLY A 73 -22.29 -3.16 -5.24
CA GLY A 73 -22.79 -3.77 -6.48
C GLY A 73 -24.21 -4.35 -6.39
N VAL A 74 -24.81 -4.41 -5.19
CA VAL A 74 -26.17 -4.98 -4.97
C VAL A 74 -27.24 -3.88 -4.81
N ALA A 75 -26.84 -2.62 -4.70
CA ALA A 75 -27.76 -1.48 -4.66
C ALA A 75 -27.84 -0.81 -6.05
N GLY A 76 -28.32 -1.55 -7.05
CA GLY A 76 -28.81 -0.97 -8.31
C GLY A 76 -30.31 -0.69 -8.17
N PRO A 77 -30.82 0.50 -8.55
CA PRO A 77 -32.16 0.95 -8.24
C PRO A 77 -33.20 0.12 -9.01
N GLY A 78 -33.98 -0.66 -8.27
CA GLY A 78 -35.27 -1.12 -8.75
C GLY A 78 -36.32 -0.06 -8.43
N GLN A 79 -36.60 0.82 -9.38
CA GLN A 79 -37.91 1.41 -9.63
C GLN A 79 -37.94 2.14 -10.96
#